data_AF-A0A7J8Y378-F1
#
_entry.id   AF-A0A7J8Y378-F1
#
_cell.length_a   1.000
_cell.length_b   1.000
_cell.length_c   1.000
_cell.angle_alpha   90.00
_cell.angle_beta   90.00
_cell.angle_gamma   90.00
#
_symmetry.space_group_name_H-M   'P 1'
#
loop_
_entity.id
_entity.type
_entity.pdbx_description
1 polymer ?
#
loop_
_entity_poly.entity_id
_entity_poly.type
_entity_poly.pdbx_seq_one_letter_code
_entity_poly.pdbx_strand_id
1 'polypeptide(L)'
;VPNTLNVITNFPFLIVGVLGFVLCLGGGSFFNTRLPGELWGWLLFYGGTASVAFGSTYYHLRPDDNRVLLDTLPMMIAYSSLFSTFILERLGERIGLSCLFSLVVLAVLSTSYARFDSFLR
;
A
#
# COMPACT_ATOMS: atom_id res chain seq x y z
N VAL A 1 -28.45 1.83 7.74
CA VAL A 1 -27.29 1.02 7.32
C VAL A 1 -26.05 1.68 7.90
N PRO A 2 -25.32 1.07 8.85
CA PRO A 2 -24.12 1.69 9.39
C PRO A 2 -22.98 1.57 8.36
N ASN A 3 -22.19 2.63 8.21
CA ASN A 3 -20.97 2.74 7.36
C ASN A 3 -21.13 3.05 5.85
N THR A 4 -22.29 3.46 5.34
CA THR A 4 -22.40 4.02 3.98
C THR A 4 -21.47 5.20 3.77
N LEU A 5 -21.21 5.97 4.83
CA LEU A 5 -20.26 7.09 4.83
C LEU A 5 -18.82 6.63 4.56
N ASN A 6 -18.37 5.49 5.12
CA ASN A 6 -16.98 5.04 4.98
C ASN A 6 -16.65 4.56 3.56
N VAL A 7 -17.64 3.96 2.89
CA VAL A 7 -17.54 3.56 1.48
C VAL A 7 -17.42 4.80 0.59
N ILE A 8 -18.20 5.86 0.87
CA ILE A 8 -18.16 7.11 0.11
C ILE A 8 -16.83 7.85 0.31
N THR A 9 -16.28 7.89 1.52
CA THR A 9 -14.98 8.55 1.77
C THR A 9 -13.79 7.79 1.19
N ASN A 10 -13.87 6.45 1.06
CA ASN A 10 -12.80 5.63 0.47
C ASN A 10 -12.88 5.49 -1.05
N PHE A 11 -14.02 5.80 -1.65
CA PHE A 11 -14.22 5.73 -3.10
C PHE A 11 -13.21 6.57 -3.92
N PRO A 12 -12.90 7.82 -3.54
CA PRO A 12 -11.88 8.62 -4.23
C PRO A 12 -10.49 7.99 -4.15
N PHE A 13 -10.11 7.43 -3.00
CA PHE A 13 -8.84 6.73 -2.82
C PHE A 13 -8.74 5.47 -3.69
N LEU A 14 -9.86 4.74 -3.84
CA LEU A 14 -9.93 3.60 -4.75
C LEU A 14 -9.72 4.03 -6.20
N ILE A 15 -10.40 5.08 -6.63
CA ILE A 15 -10.29 5.62 -8.00
C ILE A 15 -8.85 6.04 -8.28
N VAL A 16 -8.24 6.82 -7.39
CA VAL A 16 -6.84 7.28 -7.54
C VAL A 16 -5.86 6.11 -7.49
N GLY A 17 -6.08 5.14 -6.60
CA GLY A 17 -5.27 3.93 -6.49
C GLY A 17 -5.29 3.09 -7.77
N VAL A 18 -6.49 2.80 -8.30
CA VAL A 18 -6.65 1.99 -9.52
C VAL A 18 -6.15 2.74 -10.75
N LEU A 19 -6.47 4.02 -10.91
CA LEU A 19 -5.96 4.84 -12.02
C LEU A 19 -4.43 4.89 -12.00
N GLY A 20 -3.83 5.19 -10.85
CA GLY A 20 -2.37 5.22 -10.70
C GLY A 20 -1.74 3.87 -11.03
N PHE A 21 -2.33 2.76 -10.55
CA PHE A 21 -1.85 1.42 -10.82
C PHE A 21 -1.91 1.05 -12.32
N VAL A 22 -3.03 1.34 -12.99
CA VAL A 22 -3.20 1.10 -14.43
C VAL A 22 -2.25 1.98 -15.25
N LEU A 23 -2.05 3.24 -14.85
CA LEU A 23 -1.10 4.14 -15.50
C LEU A 23 0.35 3.65 -15.35
N CYS A 24 0.72 3.07 -14.21
CA CYS A 24 2.02 2.44 -14.01
C CYS A 24 2.20 1.21 -14.92
N LEU A 25 1.18 0.34 -15.03
CA LEU A 25 1.21 -0.83 -15.90
C LEU A 25 1.22 -0.48 -17.41
N GLY A 26 0.63 0.65 -17.79
CA GLY A 26 0.53 1.14 -19.17
C GLY A 26 1.86 1.62 -19.79
N GLY A 27 3.00 1.35 -19.16
CA GLY A 27 4.33 1.61 -19.73
C GLY A 27 5.02 2.88 -19.23
N GLY A 28 4.67 3.41 -18.06
CA GLY A 28 5.45 4.47 -17.39
C GLY A 28 5.48 5.83 -18.08
N SER A 29 4.83 5.99 -19.24
CA SER A 29 4.84 7.24 -20.02
C SER A 29 4.30 8.46 -19.27
N PHE A 30 3.49 8.24 -18.22
CA PHE A 30 2.92 9.32 -17.41
C PHE A 30 3.84 9.77 -16.26
N PHE A 31 4.69 8.87 -15.75
CA PHE A 31 5.51 9.16 -14.58
C PHE A 31 6.91 9.69 -14.93
N ASN A 32 7.23 9.90 -16.22
CA ASN A 32 8.56 10.33 -16.69
C ASN A 32 9.70 9.60 -15.96
N THR A 33 9.46 8.31 -15.70
CA THR A 33 10.23 7.50 -14.78
C THR A 33 11.58 7.23 -15.42
N ARG A 34 12.66 7.77 -14.83
CA ARG A 34 14.00 7.64 -15.42
C ARG A 34 14.63 6.27 -15.18
N LEU A 35 14.16 5.54 -14.16
CA LEU A 35 14.72 4.25 -13.75
C LEU A 35 13.64 3.16 -13.64
N PRO A 36 13.94 1.92 -14.06
CA PRO A 36 12.98 0.81 -13.99
C PRO A 36 12.59 0.42 -12.56
N GLY A 37 13.47 0.64 -11.56
CA GLY A 37 13.16 0.40 -10.15
C GLY A 37 12.10 1.34 -9.55
N GLU A 38 11.94 2.53 -10.09
CA GLU A 38 10.99 3.54 -9.60
C GLU A 38 9.54 3.15 -9.93
N LEU A 39 9.32 2.47 -11.06
CA LEU A 39 8.04 1.86 -11.43
C LEU A 39 7.54 0.86 -10.37
N TRP A 40 8.44 0.08 -9.76
CA TRP A 40 8.07 -0.87 -8.72
C TRP A 40 7.62 -0.19 -7.42
N GLY A 41 8.24 0.94 -7.07
CA GLY A 41 7.83 1.77 -5.94
C GLY A 41 6.42 2.33 -6.13
N TRP A 42 6.16 2.91 -7.30
CA TRP A 42 4.84 3.44 -7.65
C TRP A 42 3.77 2.36 -7.77
N LEU A 43 4.08 1.20 -8.35
CA LEU A 43 3.15 0.06 -8.42
C LEU A 43 2.72 -0.41 -7.03
N LEU A 44 3.66 -0.54 -6.09
CA LEU A 44 3.37 -0.95 -4.73
C LEU A 44 2.61 0.13 -3.95
N PHE A 45 2.89 1.40 -4.19
CA PHE A 45 2.15 2.51 -3.59
C PHE A 45 0.68 2.46 -4.00
N TYR A 46 0.41 2.51 -5.31
CA TYR A 46 -0.94 2.53 -5.83
C TYR A 46 -1.69 1.22 -5.57
N GLY A 47 -1.00 0.07 -5.64
CA GLY A 47 -1.55 -1.22 -5.26
C GLY A 47 -1.92 -1.29 -3.76
N GLY A 48 -1.07 -0.73 -2.90
CA GLY A 48 -1.33 -0.58 -1.47
C GLY A 48 -2.55 0.32 -1.20
N THR A 49 -2.61 1.50 -1.83
CA THR A 49 -3.75 2.42 -1.71
C THR A 49 -5.06 1.80 -2.19
N ALA A 50 -5.04 1.11 -3.34
CA ALA A 50 -6.22 0.38 -3.83
C ALA A 50 -6.64 -0.72 -2.84
N SER A 51 -5.66 -1.43 -2.27
CA SER A 51 -5.90 -2.48 -1.27
C SER A 51 -6.48 -1.95 0.04
N VAL A 52 -6.11 -0.74 0.50
CA VAL A 52 -6.76 -0.07 1.64
C VAL A 52 -8.24 0.16 1.34
N ALA A 53 -8.54 0.70 0.16
CA ALA A 53 -9.92 1.01 -0.20
C ALA A 53 -10.79 -0.25 -0.34
N PHE A 54 -10.24 -1.32 -0.96
CA PHE A 54 -10.88 -2.63 -1.02
C PHE A 54 -11.02 -3.29 0.35
N GLY A 55 -9.99 -3.21 1.19
CA GLY A 55 -10.00 -3.69 2.58
C GLY A 55 -11.22 -3.11 3.30
N SER A 56 -11.38 -1.80 3.25
CA SER A 56 -12.52 -1.09 3.83
C SER A 56 -13.89 -1.44 3.24
N THR A 57 -13.96 -2.00 2.02
CA THR A 57 -15.23 -2.48 1.42
C THR A 57 -15.53 -3.95 1.75
N TYR A 58 -14.51 -4.81 1.77
CA TYR A 58 -14.60 -6.23 2.16
C TYR A 58 -15.08 -6.41 3.62
N TYR A 59 -14.91 -5.34 4.40
CA TYR A 59 -15.38 -5.10 5.76
C TYR A 59 -16.89 -5.27 6.02
N HIS A 60 -17.74 -5.33 5.00
CA HIS A 60 -19.19 -5.47 5.21
C HIS A 60 -19.68 -6.92 5.37
N LEU A 61 -18.82 -7.93 5.13
CA LEU A 61 -19.24 -9.33 5.07
C LEU A 61 -18.96 -10.15 6.34
N ARG A 62 -18.01 -9.76 7.21
CA ARG A 62 -17.78 -10.37 8.53
C ARG A 62 -17.12 -9.41 9.54
N PRO A 63 -17.74 -9.13 10.69
CA PRO A 63 -17.14 -8.32 11.75
C PRO A 63 -16.33 -9.24 12.67
N ASP A 64 -15.13 -9.63 12.27
CA ASP A 64 -14.15 -10.30 13.14
C ASP A 64 -12.96 -9.36 13.42
N ASP A 65 -12.27 -9.56 14.55
CA ASP A 65 -11.13 -8.79 15.09
C ASP A 65 -9.91 -8.64 14.16
N ASN A 66 -9.98 -9.18 12.94
CA ASN A 66 -9.01 -8.97 11.86
C ASN A 66 -8.97 -7.52 11.31
N ARG A 67 -9.85 -6.63 11.80
CA ARG A 67 -10.00 -5.21 11.43
C ARG A 67 -8.69 -4.45 11.32
N VAL A 68 -7.85 -4.53 12.35
CA VAL A 68 -6.66 -3.66 12.47
C VAL A 68 -5.63 -4.05 11.42
N LEU A 69 -5.41 -5.35 11.19
CA LEU A 69 -4.34 -5.85 10.34
C LEU A 69 -4.62 -5.61 8.85
N LEU A 70 -5.87 -5.81 8.41
CA LEU A 70 -6.24 -5.65 6.99
C LEU A 70 -6.25 -4.19 6.53
N ASP A 71 -6.43 -3.22 7.44
CA ASP A 71 -6.32 -1.80 7.12
C ASP A 71 -4.90 -1.24 7.34
N THR A 72 -4.15 -1.72 8.34
CA THR A 72 -2.80 -1.20 8.62
C THR A 72 -1.74 -1.75 7.68
N LEU A 73 -1.83 -3.01 7.24
CA LEU A 73 -0.88 -3.60 6.31
C LEU A 73 -0.76 -2.83 4.99
N PRO A 74 -1.86 -2.57 4.26
CA PRO A 74 -1.75 -1.91 2.96
C PRO A 74 -1.36 -0.43 3.11
N MET A 75 -1.72 0.22 4.22
CA MET A 75 -1.27 1.59 4.53
C MET A 75 0.23 1.66 4.81
N MET A 76 0.77 0.72 5.60
CA MET A 76 2.21 0.62 5.90
C MET A 76 3.03 0.35 4.64
N ILE A 77 2.52 -0.52 3.75
CA ILE A 77 3.15 -0.82 2.45
C ILE A 77 3.14 0.43 1.57
N ALA A 78 2.03 1.17 1.51
CA ALA A 78 1.93 2.40 0.75
C ALA A 78 2.97 3.44 1.23
N TYR A 79 3.01 3.75 2.54
CA TYR A 79 4.01 4.69 3.08
C TYR A 79 5.46 4.25 2.83
N SER A 80 5.74 2.97 3.04
CA SER A 80 7.07 2.39 2.83
C SER A 80 7.53 2.51 1.38
N SER A 81 6.62 2.24 0.44
CA SER A 81 6.90 2.36 -0.99
C SER A 81 7.11 3.82 -1.41
N LEU A 82 6.33 4.77 -0.89
CA LEU A 82 6.47 6.20 -1.17
C LEU A 82 7.83 6.71 -0.68
N PHE A 83 8.19 6.38 0.57
CA PHE A 83 9.46 6.79 1.18
C PHE A 83 10.66 6.21 0.43
N SER A 84 10.58 4.93 0.07
CA SER A 84 11.61 4.28 -0.74
C SER A 84 11.73 4.89 -2.14
N THR A 85 10.62 5.30 -2.77
CA THR A 85 10.64 5.95 -4.09
C THR A 85 11.39 7.28 -4.03
N PHE A 86 11.17 8.09 -2.98
CA PHE A 86 11.97 9.32 -2.77
C PHE A 86 13.46 9.05 -2.56
N ILE A 87 13.80 7.99 -1.82
CA ILE A 87 15.19 7.55 -1.64
C ILE A 87 15.79 7.11 -2.97
N LEU A 88 15.02 6.37 -3.79
CA LEU A 88 15.44 5.90 -5.10
C LEU A 88 15.79 7.07 -6.02
N GLU A 89 14.94 8.09 -6.08
CA GLU A 89 15.17 9.32 -6.86
C GLU A 89 16.40 10.10 -6.40
N ARG A 90 16.69 10.11 -5.09
CA ARG A 90 17.76 10.93 -4.49
C ARG A 90 19.12 10.24 -4.37
N LEU A 91 19.12 8.95 -4.04
CA LEU A 91 20.31 8.16 -3.69
C LEU A 91 20.63 7.08 -4.72
N GLY A 92 19.74 6.86 -5.70
CA GLY A 92 19.93 5.93 -6.80
C GLY A 92 19.20 4.60 -6.63
N GLU A 93 19.05 3.90 -7.76
CA GLU A 93 18.19 2.72 -7.92
C GLU A 93 18.42 1.63 -6.88
N ARG A 94 19.69 1.28 -6.67
CA ARG A 94 20.09 0.13 -5.86
C ARG A 94 19.81 0.35 -4.38
N ILE A 95 20.01 1.57 -3.89
CA ILE A 95 19.75 1.95 -2.49
C ILE A 95 18.23 2.07 -2.29
N GLY A 96 17.53 2.66 -3.25
CA GLY A 96 16.06 2.76 -3.26
C GLY A 96 15.37 1.41 -3.16
N LEU A 97 15.70 0.47 -4.06
CA LEU A 97 15.12 -0.88 -4.09
C LEU A 97 15.45 -1.70 -2.83
N SER A 98 16.68 -1.58 -2.31
CA SER A 98 17.04 -2.24 -1.05
C SER A 98 16.20 -1.70 0.10
N CYS A 99 16.03 -0.38 0.17
CA CYS A 99 15.19 0.27 1.18
C CYS A 99 13.71 -0.12 1.05
N LEU A 100 13.20 -0.23 -0.19
CA LEU A 100 11.85 -0.71 -0.49
C LEU A 100 11.64 -2.09 0.14
N PHE A 101 12.53 -3.03 -0.19
CA PHE A 101 12.41 -4.40 0.28
C PHE A 101 12.53 -4.49 1.80
N SER A 102 13.51 -3.82 2.40
CA SER A 102 13.67 -3.78 3.86
C SER A 102 12.44 -3.22 4.57
N LEU A 103 11.86 -2.12 4.08
CA LEU A 103 10.69 -1.50 4.70
C LEU A 103 9.42 -2.36 4.55
N VAL A 104 9.21 -2.97 3.39
CA VAL A 104 8.07 -3.88 3.17
C VAL A 104 8.18 -5.11 4.07
N VAL A 105 9.38 -5.72 4.17
CA VAL A 105 9.61 -6.85 5.07
C VAL A 105 9.38 -6.45 6.52
N LEU A 106 9.88 -5.30 6.96
CA LEU A 106 9.65 -4.79 8.31
C LEU A 106 8.16 -4.54 8.59
N ALA A 107 7.41 -3.99 7.63
CA ALA A 107 5.97 -3.78 7.75
C ALA A 107 5.21 -5.11 7.91
N VAL A 108 5.57 -6.13 7.12
CA VAL A 108 4.97 -7.47 7.22
C VAL A 108 5.32 -8.15 8.54
N LEU A 109 6.58 -8.05 8.99
CA LEU A 109 7.02 -8.62 10.27
C LEU A 109 6.34 -7.93 11.46
N SER A 110 6.24 -6.60 11.43
CA SER A 110 5.61 -5.81 12.50
C SER A 110 4.13 -6.15 12.65
N THR A 111 3.41 -6.25 11.54
CA THR A 111 1.98 -6.64 11.55
C THR A 111 1.77 -8.09 11.94
N SER A 112 2.64 -9.00 11.49
CA SER A 112 2.61 -10.41 11.89
C SER A 112 2.89 -10.58 13.39
N TYR A 113 3.84 -9.81 13.94
CA TYR A 113 4.13 -9.80 15.37
C TYR A 113 2.95 -9.29 16.19
N ALA A 114 2.34 -8.17 15.77
CA ALA A 114 1.14 -7.64 16.44
C ALA A 114 -0.02 -8.63 16.42
N ARG A 115 -0.18 -9.40 15.33
CA ARG A 115 -1.17 -10.50 15.25
C ARG A 115 -0.87 -11.60 16.26
N PHE A 116 0.38 -12.02 16.36
CA PHE A 116 0.77 -13.08 17.29
C PHE A 116 0.56 -12.66 18.74
N ASP A 117 0.89 -11.41 19.10
CA ASP A 117 0.62 -10.86 20.43
C ASP A 117 -0.89 -10.82 20.74
N SER A 118 -1.72 -10.39 19.78
CA SER A 118 -3.18 -10.37 19.94
C SER A 118 -3.82 -11.76 20.10
N PHE A 119 -3.16 -12.82 19.61
CA PHE A 119 -3.63 -14.20 19.78
C PHE A 119 -3.26 -14.79 21.14
N LEU A 120 -2.19 -14.28 21.76
CA LEU A 120 -1.69 -14.75 23.06
C LEU A 120 -2.39 -14.10 24.27
N ARG A 121 -3.08 -12.98 24.06
CA ARG A 121 -3.89 -12.29 25.08
C ARG A 121 -5.34 -12.74 25.06
#